data_AF-A0AAD8JAH8-F1
#
_entry.id   AF-A0AAD8JAH8-F1
#
_cell.length_a   1.000
_cell.length_b   1.000
_cell.length_c   1.000
_cell.angle_alpha   90.00
_cell.angle_beta   90.00
_cell.angle_gamma   90.00
#
_symmetry.space_group_name_H-M   'P 1'
#
loop_
_entity.id
_entity.type
_entity.pdbx_description
1 polymer ?
#
loop_
_entity_poly.entity_id
_entity_poly.type
_entity_poly.pdbx_seq_one_letter_code
_entity_poly.pdbx_strand_id
1 'polypeptide(L)'
;MAGIIQTLHNPILTLCFEVPRQQCVVYLDLKREECVNLFPAGRVYSQAFHLGGHGFFLSAHCNMDQQSSFHCFGLFLGMQEKGSVSFAVDYEFSARSKQTEGYHSKYKGNYTFTGGKVVGYRNLFAVPWTSFMAEDSAYFINGILHLRAELTVKK
;
A
#
# COMPACT_ATOMS: atom_id res chain seq x y z
N MET A 1 4.05 15.91 24.90
CA MET A 1 3.16 16.24 23.77
C MET A 1 3.31 15.14 22.74
N ALA A 2 2.23 14.50 22.32
CA ALA A 2 2.28 13.51 21.24
C ALA A 2 2.45 14.28 19.92
N GLY A 3 3.59 14.09 19.25
CA GLY A 3 3.82 14.67 17.92
C GLY A 3 2.97 13.90 16.90
N ILE A 4 1.98 14.57 16.31
CA ILE A 4 1.32 14.09 15.09
C ILE A 4 2.08 14.73 13.94
N ILE A 5 2.78 13.93 13.13
CA ILE A 5 3.35 14.40 11.87
C ILE A 5 2.33 14.07 10.78
N GLN A 6 1.60 15.09 10.31
CA GLN A 6 0.68 15.00 9.19
C GLN A 6 1.34 15.63 7.96
N THR A 7 1.66 14.82 6.96
CA THR A 7 2.09 15.31 5.65
C THR A 7 1.00 15.02 4.64
N LEU A 8 0.53 16.06 3.94
CA LEU A 8 -0.57 15.99 2.98
C LEU A 8 -0.07 16.49 1.64
N HIS A 9 0.15 15.57 0.69
CA HIS A 9 0.52 15.89 -0.68
C HIS A 9 -0.19 14.92 -1.60
N ASN A 10 -1.07 15.43 -2.46
CA ASN A 10 -1.83 14.64 -3.42
C ASN A 10 -0.89 13.67 -4.18
N PRO A 11 -1.09 12.32 -4.11
CA PRO A 11 -2.28 11.59 -3.65
C PRO A 11 -2.13 10.86 -2.30
N ILE A 12 -1.27 11.35 -1.41
CA ILE A 12 -0.89 10.68 -0.17
C ILE A 12 -1.22 11.54 1.06
N LEU A 13 -1.88 10.91 2.02
CA LEU A 13 -2.02 11.40 3.39
C LEU A 13 -1.34 10.40 4.33
N THR A 14 -0.39 10.88 5.12
CA THR A 14 0.32 10.08 6.12
C THR A 14 0.01 10.61 7.52
N LEU A 15 -0.36 9.69 8.43
CA LEU A 15 -0.59 9.95 9.84
C LEU A 15 0.24 8.97 10.67
N CYS A 16 1.32 9.47 11.29
CA CYS A 16 2.14 8.65 12.19
C CYS A 16 1.98 9.06 13.66
N PHE A 17 1.99 8.06 14.54
CA PHE A 17 1.83 8.17 15.98
C PHE A 17 3.09 7.63 16.65
N GLU A 18 3.64 8.35 17.63
CA GLU A 18 4.83 7.90 18.36
C GLU A 18 4.50 7.17 19.68
N VAL A 19 3.37 7.51 20.32
CA VAL A 19 2.95 7.01 21.64
C VAL A 19 1.45 6.69 21.60
N PRO A 20 0.97 5.60 22.24
CA PRO A 20 1.70 4.58 23.00
C PRO A 20 2.40 3.53 22.14
N ARG A 21 2.20 3.55 20.82
CA ARG A 21 2.81 2.64 19.85
C ARG A 21 3.25 3.46 18.64
N GLN A 22 4.42 3.12 18.10
CA GLN A 22 4.87 3.65 16.81
C GLN A 22 4.02 3.01 15.71
N GLN A 23 3.06 3.77 15.20
CA GLN A 23 2.15 3.36 14.14
C GLN A 23 2.18 4.41 13.03
N CYS A 24 2.04 4.01 11.78
CA CYS A 24 1.76 4.93 10.70
C CYS A 24 0.64 4.44 9.78
N VAL A 25 -0.27 5.33 9.45
CA VAL A 25 -1.39 5.10 8.52
C VAL A 25 -1.13 5.94 7.28
N VAL A 26 -1.06 5.28 6.13
CA VAL A 26 -0.79 5.89 4.83
C VAL A 26 -1.98 5.66 3.93
N TYR A 27 -2.55 6.73 3.40
CA TYR A 27 -3.59 6.68 2.38
C TYR A 27 -2.94 6.90 1.01
N LEU A 28 -3.33 6.10 0.03
CA LEU A 28 -2.88 6.22 -1.34
C LEU A 28 -4.09 6.14 -2.26
N ASP A 29 -4.39 7.25 -2.91
CA ASP A 29 -5.45 7.31 -3.90
C ASP A 29 -4.83 7.19 -5.30
N LEU A 30 -5.39 6.31 -6.14
CA LEU A 30 -4.98 6.17 -7.53
C LEU A 30 -6.18 6.39 -8.43
N LYS A 31 -6.08 7.31 -9.38
CA LYS A 31 -7.12 7.43 -10.40
C LYS A 31 -7.13 6.20 -11.30
N ARG A 32 -8.29 5.87 -11.85
CA ARG A 32 -8.44 4.77 -12.82
C ARG A 32 -7.47 4.92 -14.00
N GLU A 33 -7.26 6.13 -14.50
CA GLU A 33 -6.29 6.43 -15.56
C GLU A 33 -4.85 6.10 -15.17
N GLU A 34 -4.45 6.33 -13.92
CA GLU A 34 -3.14 5.94 -13.40
C GLU A 34 -3.04 4.43 -13.28
N CYS A 35 -4.11 3.76 -12.84
CA CYS A 35 -4.16 2.31 -12.83
C CYS A 35 -4.02 1.72 -14.24
N VAL A 36 -4.67 2.27 -15.27
CA VAL A 36 -4.54 1.80 -16.67
C VAL A 36 -3.06 1.75 -17.09
N ASN A 37 -2.27 2.77 -16.74
CA ASN A 37 -0.86 2.86 -17.08
C ASN A 37 0.03 1.84 -16.35
N LEU A 38 -0.49 1.11 -15.36
CA LEU A 38 0.24 0.04 -14.70
C LEU A 38 0.25 -1.25 -15.54
N PHE A 39 -0.69 -1.46 -16.46
CA PHE A 39 -0.71 -2.68 -17.26
C PHE A 39 0.38 -2.67 -18.35
N PRO A 40 1.07 -3.80 -18.63
CA PRO A 40 0.99 -5.10 -17.95
C PRO A 40 1.97 -5.28 -16.79
N ALA A 41 2.95 -4.38 -16.63
CA ALA A 41 4.06 -4.53 -15.68
C ALA A 41 4.56 -3.20 -15.06
N GLY A 42 3.80 -2.12 -15.27
CA GLY A 42 4.04 -0.79 -14.73
C GLY A 42 3.87 -0.71 -13.21
N ARG A 43 4.41 0.38 -12.66
CA ARG A 43 4.52 0.61 -11.21
C ARG A 43 4.29 2.08 -10.91
N VAL A 44 3.63 2.36 -9.79
CA VAL A 44 3.52 3.70 -9.22
C VAL A 44 3.99 3.65 -7.77
N TYR A 45 4.79 4.64 -7.39
CA TYR A 45 5.39 4.74 -6.08
C TYR A 45 4.73 5.87 -5.30
N SER A 46 4.50 5.64 -4.00
CA SER A 46 4.18 6.74 -3.11
C SER A 46 5.42 7.59 -2.86
N GLN A 47 5.22 8.83 -2.44
CA GLN A 47 6.24 9.58 -1.71
C GLN A 47 6.68 8.79 -0.47
N ALA A 48 7.94 9.00 -0.07
CA ALA A 48 8.47 8.41 1.14
C ALA A 48 7.76 8.96 2.39
N PHE A 49 7.52 8.09 3.36
CA PHE A 49 7.01 8.41 4.70
C PHE A 49 7.91 7.76 5.75
N HIS A 50 7.87 8.26 6.99
CA HIS A 50 8.80 7.80 8.03
C HIS A 50 8.08 7.10 9.17
N LEU A 51 8.64 6.01 9.67
CA LEU A 51 8.17 5.29 10.86
C LEU A 51 9.39 4.84 11.68
N GLY A 52 9.41 5.19 12.97
CA GLY A 52 10.52 4.83 13.85
C GLY A 52 11.89 5.37 13.40
N GLY A 53 11.91 6.50 12.69
CA GLY A 53 13.13 7.09 12.12
C GLY A 53 13.59 6.50 10.79
N HIS A 54 12.84 5.56 10.21
CA HIS A 54 13.15 4.93 8.93
C HIS A 54 12.16 5.32 7.83
N GLY A 55 12.67 5.51 6.61
CA GLY A 55 11.93 5.85 5.40
C GLY A 55 11.32 4.63 4.73
N PHE A 56 10.05 4.73 4.39
CA PHE A 56 9.26 3.72 3.71
C PHE A 56 8.53 4.32 2.52
N PHE A 57 8.10 3.47 1.59
CA PHE A 57 7.23 3.85 0.49
C PHE A 57 6.28 2.71 0.14
N LEU A 58 5.11 3.04 -0.39
CA LEU A 58 4.21 2.08 -1.03
C LEU A 58 4.53 2.01 -2.53
N SER A 59 4.34 0.84 -3.10
CA SER A 59 4.46 0.61 -4.52
C SER A 59 3.29 -0.23 -5.00
N ALA A 60 2.50 0.31 -5.93
CA ALA A 60 1.40 -0.39 -6.58
C ALA A 60 1.82 -0.85 -7.99
N HIS A 61 1.46 -2.07 -8.34
CA HIS A 61 1.96 -2.76 -9.53
C HIS A 61 0.84 -3.51 -10.24
N CYS A 62 0.95 -3.62 -11.55
CA CYS A 62 0.41 -4.77 -12.26
C CYS A 62 1.44 -5.90 -12.21
N ASN A 63 1.09 -7.02 -11.60
CA ASN A 63 1.93 -8.22 -11.54
C ASN A 63 1.34 -9.31 -12.42
N MET A 64 2.20 -10.08 -13.08
CA MET A 64 1.78 -11.37 -13.63
C MET A 64 2.01 -12.43 -12.56
N ASP A 65 0.96 -13.17 -12.20
CA ASP A 65 1.15 -14.37 -11.40
C ASP A 65 1.64 -15.50 -12.30
N GLN A 66 2.81 -16.08 -11.97
CA GLN A 66 3.45 -17.11 -12.79
C GLN A 66 2.68 -18.44 -12.76
N GLN A 67 1.91 -18.70 -11.71
CA GLN A 67 1.12 -19.93 -11.61
C GLN A 67 -0.22 -19.81 -12.34
N SER A 68 -0.96 -18.71 -12.13
CA SER A 68 -2.28 -18.54 -12.72
C SER A 68 -2.29 -17.85 -14.09
N SER A 69 -1.14 -17.38 -14.57
CA SER A 69 -0.94 -16.76 -15.89
C SER A 69 -1.84 -15.54 -16.18
N PHE A 70 -2.38 -14.90 -15.14
CA PHE A 70 -3.11 -13.65 -15.29
C PHE A 70 -2.41 -12.47 -14.60
N HIS A 71 -2.66 -11.28 -15.14
CA HIS A 71 -2.26 -10.03 -14.53
C HIS A 71 -3.16 -9.69 -13.35
N CYS A 72 -2.63 -9.15 -12.27
CA CYS A 72 -3.37 -8.75 -11.08
C CYS A 72 -2.76 -7.50 -10.43
N PHE A 73 -3.57 -6.78 -9.66
CA PHE A 73 -3.13 -5.60 -8.93
C PHE A 73 -2.46 -6.04 -7.62
N GLY A 74 -1.21 -5.63 -7.43
CA GLY A 74 -0.47 -5.86 -6.19
C GLY A 74 -0.04 -4.56 -5.52
N LEU A 75 0.13 -4.65 -4.21
CA LEU A 75 0.58 -3.55 -3.36
C LEU A 75 1.70 -4.05 -2.46
N PHE A 76 2.76 -3.25 -2.37
CA PHE A 76 3.97 -3.57 -1.63
C PHE A 76 4.42 -2.38 -0.80
N LEU A 77 5.06 -2.70 0.31
CA LEU A 77 5.77 -1.80 1.20
C LEU A 77 7.28 -2.00 1.01
N GLY A 78 7.99 -0.92 0.72
CA GLY A 78 9.44 -0.89 0.63
C GLY A 78 10.06 -0.02 1.73
N MET A 79 11.27 -0.38 2.14
CA MET A 79 12.13 0.45 3.00
C MET A 79 13.20 1.12 2.14
N GLN A 80 13.43 2.42 2.35
CA GLN A 80 14.36 3.22 1.54
C GLN A 80 15.82 2.97 1.95
N GLU A 81 16.07 2.72 3.24
CA GLU A 81 17.41 2.52 3.77
C GLU A 81 18.09 1.28 3.18
N LYS A 82 19.35 1.47 2.82
CA LYS A 82 20.28 0.42 2.42
C LYS A 82 21.31 0.28 3.54
N GLY A 83 21.46 -0.91 4.12
CA GLY A 83 22.44 -1.17 5.18
C GLY A 83 22.00 -2.24 6.17
N SER A 84 22.80 -2.44 7.21
CA SER A 84 22.62 -3.49 8.25
C SER A 84 21.58 -3.14 9.32
N VAL A 85 20.54 -2.39 8.95
CA VAL A 85 19.43 -2.05 9.85
C VAL A 85 18.41 -3.17 9.79
N SER A 86 18.00 -3.66 10.95
CA SER A 86 16.88 -4.60 11.11
C SER A 86 15.69 -3.84 11.69
N PHE A 87 14.57 -3.81 10.97
CA PHE A 87 13.36 -3.14 11.42
C PHE A 87 12.11 -3.99 11.18
N ALA A 88 11.46 -4.39 12.27
CA ALA A 88 10.31 -5.29 12.22
C ALA A 88 9.00 -4.52 12.30
N VAL A 89 8.10 -4.79 11.34
CA VAL A 89 6.77 -4.19 11.29
C VAL A 89 5.70 -5.25 11.08
N ASP A 90 4.56 -5.05 11.73
CA ASP A 90 3.29 -5.59 11.30
C ASP A 90 2.66 -4.58 10.32
N TYR A 91 2.10 -5.07 9.21
CA TYR A 91 1.45 -4.21 8.24
C TYR A 91 0.11 -4.79 7.75
N GLU A 92 -0.81 -3.89 7.44
CA GLU A 92 -2.13 -4.21 6.91
C GLU A 92 -2.43 -3.32 5.72
N PHE A 93 -2.83 -3.95 4.61
CA PHE A 93 -3.35 -3.27 3.44
C PHE A 93 -4.87 -3.39 3.40
N SER A 94 -5.52 -2.26 3.21
CA SER A 94 -6.97 -2.14 3.10
C SER A 94 -7.35 -1.35 1.86
N ALA A 95 -8.56 -1.59 1.36
CA ALA A 95 -9.13 -0.84 0.25
C ALA A 95 -10.59 -0.48 0.50
N ARG A 96 -11.02 0.67 0.00
CA ARG A 96 -12.41 1.10 0.07
C ARG A 96 -13.24 0.36 -1.00
N SER A 97 -14.51 0.07 -0.71
CA SER A 97 -15.44 -0.51 -1.68
C SER A 97 -16.72 0.30 -1.79
N LYS A 98 -17.33 0.33 -2.98
CA LYS A 98 -18.61 1.00 -3.25
C LYS A 98 -19.74 0.54 -2.32
N GLN A 99 -19.76 -0.74 -1.96
CA GLN A 99 -20.87 -1.35 -1.21
C GLN A 99 -20.97 -0.85 0.24
N THR A 100 -19.84 -0.52 0.84
CA THR A 100 -19.76 -0.23 2.28
C THR A 100 -19.26 1.16 2.59
N GLU A 101 -18.69 1.83 1.58
CA GLU A 101 -17.99 3.10 1.69
C GLU A 101 -16.91 3.12 2.80
N GLY A 102 -16.44 1.96 3.24
CA GLY A 102 -15.43 1.79 4.29
C GLY A 102 -14.21 1.05 3.79
N TYR A 103 -13.09 1.18 4.51
CA TYR A 103 -11.87 0.41 4.25
C TYR A 103 -12.02 -1.01 4.78
N HIS A 104 -11.75 -2.00 3.92
CA HIS A 104 -11.72 -3.42 4.29
C HIS A 104 -10.33 -3.97 4.17
N SER A 105 -9.92 -4.73 5.18
CA SER A 105 -8.67 -5.50 5.17
C SER A 105 -8.60 -6.40 3.94
N LYS A 106 -7.53 -6.27 3.17
CA LYS A 106 -7.22 -7.11 2.01
C LYS A 106 -6.06 -8.05 2.29
N TYR A 107 -5.08 -7.59 3.06
CA TYR A 107 -3.93 -8.41 3.43
C TYR A 107 -3.31 -7.93 4.73
N LYS A 108 -2.85 -8.86 5.56
CA LYS A 108 -2.05 -8.60 6.75
C LYS A 108 -0.77 -9.41 6.67
N GLY A 109 0.34 -8.79 7.03
CA GLY A 109 1.63 -9.44 7.04
C GLY A 109 2.50 -8.91 8.17
N ASN A 110 3.60 -9.61 8.41
CA ASN A 110 4.68 -9.10 9.23
C ASN A 110 5.99 -9.32 8.48
N TYR A 111 6.93 -8.41 8.68
CA TYR A 111 8.23 -8.54 8.06
C TYR A 111 9.32 -7.81 8.85
N THR A 112 10.50 -8.40 8.87
CA THR A 112 11.72 -7.76 9.36
C THR A 112 12.54 -7.32 8.16
N PHE A 113 12.57 -6.01 7.92
CA PHE A 113 13.36 -5.42 6.85
C PHE A 113 14.85 -5.45 7.21
N THR A 114 15.68 -5.95 6.29
CA THR A 114 17.15 -6.00 6.41
C THR A 114 17.85 -5.30 5.22
N GLY A 115 17.31 -4.15 4.79
CA GLY A 115 17.85 -3.33 3.70
C GLY A 115 17.32 -3.66 2.30
N GLY A 116 16.77 -2.64 1.62
CA GLY A 116 16.44 -2.64 0.18
C GLY A 116 15.39 -3.64 -0.33
N LYS A 117 14.65 -4.33 0.55
CA LYS A 117 13.60 -5.29 0.18
C LYS A 117 12.22 -4.65 0.16
N VAL A 118 11.36 -5.17 -0.71
CA VAL A 118 9.92 -4.87 -0.76
C VAL A 118 9.12 -6.10 -0.36
N VAL A 119 8.05 -5.91 0.39
CA VAL A 119 7.13 -6.98 0.83
C VAL A 119 5.70 -6.57 0.61
N GLY A 120 4.81 -7.53 0.40
CA GLY A 120 3.41 -7.22 0.17
C GLY A 120 2.68 -8.37 -0.48
N TYR A 121 1.63 -8.05 -1.23
CA TYR A 121 0.75 -9.05 -1.79
C TYR A 121 0.54 -8.82 -3.28
N ARG A 122 0.74 -9.89 -4.07
CA ARG A 122 0.74 -9.81 -5.53
C ARG A 122 -0.64 -9.56 -6.13
N ASN A 123 -1.69 -10.12 -5.52
CA ASN A 123 -3.08 -10.01 -5.96
C ASN A 123 -3.97 -9.48 -4.82
N LEU A 124 -3.87 -8.18 -4.53
CA LEU A 124 -4.55 -7.53 -3.40
C LEU A 124 -6.06 -7.71 -3.41
N PHE A 125 -6.67 -7.79 -4.59
CA PHE A 125 -8.13 -7.88 -4.73
C PHE A 125 -8.65 -9.29 -4.99
N ALA A 126 -7.76 -10.29 -5.04
CA ALA A 126 -8.08 -11.68 -5.35
C ALA A 126 -8.86 -11.86 -6.68
N VAL A 127 -8.63 -10.98 -7.65
CA VAL A 127 -9.28 -11.01 -8.97
C VAL A 127 -8.27 -10.69 -10.08
N PRO A 128 -8.51 -11.15 -11.32
CA PRO A 128 -7.71 -10.75 -12.47
C PRO A 128 -7.80 -9.24 -12.74
N TRP A 129 -6.79 -8.70 -13.43
CA TRP A 129 -6.67 -7.29 -13.78
C TRP A 129 -7.86 -6.80 -14.60
N THR A 130 -8.36 -7.63 -15.52
CA THR A 130 -9.53 -7.32 -16.35
C THR A 130 -10.78 -7.09 -15.50
N SER A 131 -11.05 -7.97 -14.53
CA SER A 131 -12.15 -7.81 -13.57
C SER A 131 -11.93 -6.65 -12.61
N PHE A 132 -10.68 -6.44 -12.16
CA PHE A 132 -10.33 -5.30 -11.32
C PHE A 132 -10.61 -3.96 -12.02
N MET A 133 -10.24 -3.83 -13.30
CA MET A 133 -10.38 -2.63 -14.12
C MET A 133 -11.74 -2.48 -14.81
N ALA A 134 -12.68 -3.41 -14.62
CA ALA A 134 -14.01 -3.35 -15.24
C ALA A 134 -14.79 -2.09 -14.82
N GLU A 135 -15.75 -1.64 -15.63
CA GLU A 135 -16.57 -0.46 -15.33
C GLU A 135 -17.39 -0.64 -14.04
N ASP A 136 -17.93 -1.85 -13.86
CA ASP A 136 -18.71 -2.28 -12.71
C ASP A 136 -17.87 -2.67 -11.48
N SER A 137 -16.54 -2.56 -11.57
CA SER A 137 -15.63 -2.85 -10.46
C SER A 137 -16.04 -2.15 -9.16
N ALA A 138 -16.09 -2.92 -8.08
CA ALA A 138 -16.52 -2.47 -6.76
C ALA A 138 -15.51 -1.53 -6.07
N TYR A 139 -14.30 -1.38 -6.61
CA TYR A 139 -13.18 -0.71 -5.94
C TYR A 139 -12.92 0.72 -6.41
N PHE A 140 -13.44 1.11 -7.59
CA PHE A 140 -13.29 2.46 -8.11
C PHE A 140 -14.50 3.33 -7.73
N ILE A 141 -14.36 4.14 -6.69
CA ILE A 141 -15.40 5.08 -6.24
C ILE A 141 -15.14 6.42 -6.94
N ASN A 142 -16.09 6.87 -7.77
CA ASN A 142 -15.92 8.07 -8.60
C ASN A 142 -14.62 8.07 -9.44
N GLY A 143 -14.22 6.89 -9.93
CA GLY A 143 -13.00 6.73 -10.73
C GLY A 143 -11.70 6.72 -9.92
N ILE A 144 -11.76 6.69 -8.59
CA ILE A 144 -10.59 6.64 -7.70
C ILE A 144 -10.57 5.31 -6.95
N LEU A 145 -9.40 4.68 -6.93
CA LEU A 145 -9.07 3.57 -6.06
C LEU A 145 -8.50 4.12 -4.76
N HIS A 146 -9.16 3.83 -3.64
CA HIS A 146 -8.71 4.29 -2.32
C HIS A 146 -8.04 3.16 -1.55
N LEU A 147 -6.73 3.29 -1.32
CA LEU A 147 -5.93 2.34 -0.57
C LEU A 147 -5.51 2.92 0.79
N ARG A 148 -5.33 2.03 1.77
CA ARG A 148 -4.76 2.35 3.08
C ARG A 148 -3.75 1.30 3.47
N ALA A 149 -2.59 1.73 3.94
CA ALA A 149 -1.61 0.89 4.60
C ALA A 149 -1.45 1.32 6.05
N GLU A 150 -1.58 0.38 6.98
CA GLU A 150 -1.32 0.60 8.40
C GLU A 150 -0.08 -0.19 8.78
N LEU A 151 0.91 0.50 9.35
CA LEU A 151 2.16 -0.09 9.80
C LEU A 151 2.29 0.10 11.29
N THR A 152 2.71 -0.94 12.00
CA THR A 152 3.00 -0.88 13.44
C THR A 152 4.37 -1.49 13.70
N VAL A 153 5.22 -0.78 14.43
CA VAL A 153 6.53 -1.29 14.84
C VAL A 153 6.35 -2.45 15.82
N LYS A 154 7.00 -3.58 15.55
CA LYS A 154 7.05 -4.71 16.49
C LYS A 154 8.08 -4.39 17.58
N LYS A 155 7.68 -4.56 18.84
CA LYS A 155 8.59 -4.47 19.99
C LYS A 155 9.44 -5.73 20.09
#